data_AF-A0A973MEX4-F1
#
_entry.id   AF-A0A973MEX4-F1
#
_cell.length_a   1.000
_cell.length_b   1.000
_cell.length_c   1.000
_cell.angle_alpha   90.00
_cell.angle_beta   90.00
_cell.angle_gamma   90.00
#
_symmetry.space_group_name_H-M   'P 1'
#
loop_
_entity.id
_entity.type
_entity.pdbx_description
1 polymer ?
#
loop_
_entity_poly.entity_id
_entity_poly.type
_entity_poly.pdbx_seq_one_letter_code
_entity_poly.pdbx_strand_id
1 'polypeptide(L)'
;MSAAESARTGPGHLGPCLAPVVPLSKATRRPRRTSSERKRVPAQPTGEVSPQQRLAATLEAVFARHRRSLTDVSTAEAFLITLGEVRRLLDGAREQGQLDDDQHHTLDAMLQGMEGAPGLLSGHTV
;
A
#
# COMPACT_ATOMS: atom_id res chain seq x y z
N MET A 1 49.77 -29.22 -3.30
CA MET A 1 49.84 -30.66 -2.98
C MET A 1 49.22 -30.87 -1.60
N SER A 2 48.52 -32.01 -1.41
CA SER A 2 47.70 -32.44 -0.25
C SER A 2 46.39 -31.66 -0.01
N ALA A 3 45.18 -32.19 -0.23
CA ALA A 3 44.53 -33.50 -0.02
C ALA A 3 43.98 -33.72 1.41
N ALA A 4 42.65 -33.75 1.48
CA ALA A 4 41.74 -34.52 2.35
C ALA A 4 40.33 -33.94 2.04
N GLU A 5 39.54 -34.42 1.09
CA GLU A 5 38.98 -35.76 0.84
C GLU A 5 38.26 -36.42 2.03
N SER A 6 36.99 -36.74 1.71
CA SER A 6 36.08 -37.73 2.28
C SER A 6 35.33 -37.39 3.57
N ALA A 7 34.06 -37.76 3.73
CA ALA A 7 32.95 -38.21 2.87
C ALA A 7 31.82 -38.65 3.83
N ARG A 8 30.58 -38.65 3.33
CA ARG A 8 29.48 -39.64 3.53
C ARG A 8 28.13 -38.90 3.59
N THR A 9 27.29 -38.96 2.56
CA THR A 9 26.38 -40.07 2.15
C THR A 9 25.27 -40.27 3.20
N GLY A 10 24.08 -39.68 3.01
CA GLY A 10 22.90 -40.29 2.36
C GLY A 10 21.82 -40.60 3.43
N PRO A 11 20.55 -40.96 3.13
CA PRO A 11 19.92 -41.30 1.85
C PRO A 11 18.64 -40.50 1.52
N GLY A 12 18.16 -40.63 0.29
CA GLY A 12 16.98 -39.93 -0.23
C GLY A 12 15.65 -40.63 0.01
N HIS A 13 14.59 -40.00 -0.51
CA HIS A 13 13.38 -40.69 -0.89
C HIS A 13 12.73 -40.02 -2.10
N LEU A 14 12.51 -40.83 -3.13
CA LEU A 14 11.78 -40.54 -4.36
C LEU A 14 10.27 -40.49 -4.08
N GLY A 15 9.54 -39.64 -4.78
CA GLY A 15 8.08 -39.75 -4.85
C GLY A 15 7.39 -38.54 -5.47
N PRO A 16 6.99 -38.60 -6.75
CA PRO A 16 6.14 -37.59 -7.36
C PRO A 16 4.68 -37.83 -6.96
N CYS A 17 4.13 -36.99 -6.08
CA CYS A 17 2.68 -37.01 -5.83
C CYS A 17 1.95 -36.27 -6.96
N LEU A 18 1.52 -37.08 -7.93
CA LEU A 18 0.62 -36.76 -9.01
C LEU A 18 -0.71 -36.18 -8.49
N ALA A 19 -1.25 -35.26 -9.29
CA ALA A 19 -2.49 -34.51 -9.11
C ALA A 19 -3.76 -35.41 -8.97
N PRO A 20 -4.91 -34.85 -8.55
CA PRO A 20 -6.01 -35.59 -7.93
C PRO A 20 -6.95 -36.27 -8.94
N VAL A 21 -7.50 -37.42 -8.55
CA VAL A 21 -8.56 -38.12 -9.29
C VAL A 21 -9.90 -37.91 -8.59
N VAL A 22 -10.84 -37.28 -9.30
CA VAL A 22 -12.22 -37.04 -8.89
C VAL A 22 -13.10 -38.22 -9.34
N PRO A 23 -13.79 -38.94 -8.44
CA PRO A 23 -14.82 -39.88 -8.86
C PRO A 23 -16.12 -39.16 -9.24
N LEU A 24 -16.62 -39.51 -10.43
CA LEU A 24 -17.79 -38.99 -11.12
C LEU A 24 -19.08 -39.70 -10.63
N SER A 25 -19.96 -38.92 -9.98
CA SER A 25 -21.43 -38.99 -9.99
C SER A 25 -22.17 -40.33 -9.80
N LYS A 26 -22.99 -40.43 -8.74
CA LYS A 26 -24.34 -41.03 -8.83
C LYS A 26 -25.37 -40.14 -8.15
N ALA A 27 -26.33 -39.71 -8.95
CA ALA A 27 -27.47 -38.89 -8.56
C ALA A 27 -28.58 -39.76 -7.92
N THR A 28 -29.15 -39.27 -6.82
CA THR A 28 -30.53 -39.58 -6.42
C THR A 28 -31.23 -38.28 -6.00
N ARG A 29 -32.46 -38.12 -6.48
CA ARG A 29 -33.29 -36.91 -6.47
C ARG A 29 -34.07 -36.70 -5.15
N ARG A 30 -34.06 -35.45 -4.66
CA ARG A 30 -35.17 -34.59 -4.10
C ARG A 30 -35.82 -34.97 -2.74
N PRO A 31 -36.56 -34.04 -2.06
CA PRO A 31 -36.55 -32.56 -2.09
C PRO A 31 -36.63 -31.84 -0.70
N ARG A 32 -36.28 -30.54 -0.73
CA ARG A 32 -36.85 -29.40 0.04
C ARG A 32 -36.77 -29.41 1.59
N ARG A 33 -35.81 -28.66 2.12
CA ARG A 33 -35.98 -27.92 3.38
C ARG A 33 -35.49 -26.48 3.18
N THR A 34 -36.43 -25.54 3.28
CA THR A 34 -36.18 -24.11 3.30
C THR A 34 -35.49 -23.74 4.61
N SER A 35 -34.18 -23.49 4.56
CA SER A 35 -33.51 -22.66 5.54
C SER A 35 -32.70 -21.65 4.74
N SER A 36 -33.10 -20.39 4.84
CA SER A 36 -32.37 -19.24 4.32
C SER A 36 -31.06 -19.11 5.09
N GLU A 37 -30.10 -19.98 4.77
CA GLU A 37 -28.72 -19.79 5.16
C GLU A 37 -28.21 -18.64 4.30
N ARG A 38 -28.27 -17.43 4.87
CA ARG A 38 -27.51 -16.28 4.40
C ARG A 38 -26.09 -16.80 4.21
N LYS A 39 -25.72 -17.04 2.95
CA LYS A 39 -24.35 -17.24 2.52
C LYS A 39 -23.61 -16.02 3.04
N ARG A 40 -22.97 -16.15 4.20
CA ARG A 40 -21.96 -15.21 4.67
C ARG A 40 -20.85 -15.34 3.65
N VAL A 41 -20.97 -14.57 2.58
CA VAL A 41 -19.83 -14.20 1.76
C VAL A 41 -18.83 -13.67 2.79
N PRO A 42 -17.61 -14.22 2.88
CA PRO A 42 -16.57 -13.59 3.67
C PRO A 42 -16.57 -12.14 3.22
N ALA A 43 -16.83 -11.21 4.14
CA ALA A 43 -16.71 -9.80 3.84
C ALA A 43 -15.27 -9.62 3.36
N GLN A 44 -15.08 -9.51 2.05
CA GLN A 44 -13.81 -9.06 1.52
C GLN A 44 -13.60 -7.71 2.21
N PRO A 45 -12.44 -7.46 2.83
CA PRO A 45 -12.13 -6.15 3.34
C PRO A 45 -12.00 -5.22 2.14
N THR A 46 -13.13 -4.69 1.67
CA THR A 46 -13.21 -3.55 0.76
C THR A 46 -12.93 -2.31 1.59
N GLY A 47 -11.73 -2.23 2.15
CA GLY A 47 -11.17 -0.95 2.53
C GLY A 47 -10.71 -0.31 1.23
N GLU A 48 -11.60 0.37 0.52
CA GLU A 48 -11.17 1.24 -0.58
C GLU A 48 -10.23 2.29 0.01
N VAL A 49 -8.93 2.14 -0.28
CA VAL A 49 -7.93 3.12 0.13
C VAL A 49 -8.25 4.43 -0.59
N SER A 50 -8.54 5.46 0.20
CA SER A 50 -8.85 6.79 -0.33
C SER A 50 -7.69 7.29 -1.21
N PRO A 51 -7.97 8.13 -2.22
CA PRO A 51 -6.91 8.77 -3.01
C PRO A 51 -5.86 9.48 -2.15
N GLN A 52 -6.27 10.07 -1.03
CA GLN A 52 -5.41 10.78 -0.08
C GLN A 52 -4.47 9.81 0.67
N GLN A 53 -4.96 8.65 1.10
CA GLN A 53 -4.12 7.60 1.69
C GLN A 53 -3.10 7.06 0.67
N ARG A 54 -3.48 6.92 -0.61
CA ARG A 54 -2.55 6.53 -1.68
C ARG A 54 -1.45 7.57 -1.93
N LEU A 55 -1.80 8.85 -1.93
CA LEU A 55 -0.83 9.93 -2.02
C LEU A 55 0.13 9.90 -0.82
N ALA A 56 -0.40 9.78 0.40
CA ALA A 56 0.40 9.69 1.62
C ALA A 56 1.39 8.52 1.58
N ALA A 57 0.95 7.34 1.13
CA ALA A 57 1.82 6.18 0.96
C ALA A 57 2.90 6.39 -0.12
N THR A 58 2.56 7.11 -1.20
CA THR A 58 3.52 7.46 -2.26
C THR A 58 4.60 8.41 -1.74
N LEU A 59 4.20 9.42 -0.96
CA LEU A 59 5.12 10.33 -0.31
C LEU A 59 6.00 9.59 0.70
N GLU A 60 5.43 8.71 1.53
CA GLU A 60 6.20 7.88 2.45
C GLU A 60 7.26 7.05 1.73
N ALA A 61 6.93 6.46 0.59
CA ALA A 61 7.89 5.70 -0.22
C ALA A 61 9.06 6.58 -0.72
N VAL A 62 8.82 7.86 -1.02
CA VAL A 62 9.89 8.81 -1.36
C VAL A 62 10.81 9.04 -0.16
N PHE A 63 10.26 9.34 1.02
CA PHE A 63 11.05 9.57 2.23
C PHE A 63 11.83 8.32 2.67
N ALA A 64 11.21 7.14 2.56
CA ALA A 64 11.83 5.86 2.90
C ALA A 64 13.10 5.58 2.06
N ARG A 65 13.11 5.98 0.77
CA ARG A 65 14.32 5.88 -0.08
C ARG A 65 15.50 6.71 0.44
N HIS A 66 15.21 7.76 1.21
CA HIS A 66 16.20 8.61 1.86
C HIS A 66 16.44 8.25 3.34
N ARG A 67 15.99 7.07 3.79
CA ARG A 67 16.07 6.61 5.20
C ARG A 67 15.41 7.58 6.18
N ARG A 68 14.34 8.22 5.74
CA ARG A 68 13.46 9.09 6.54
C ARG A 68 12.04 8.53 6.51
N SER A 69 11.17 9.00 7.39
CA SER A 69 9.76 8.62 7.40
C SER A 69 8.92 9.83 7.75
N LEU A 70 7.79 10.01 7.08
CA LEU A 70 6.80 11.04 7.43
C LEU A 70 6.06 10.73 8.72
N THR A 71 6.22 9.53 9.29
CA THR A 71 5.72 9.20 10.64
C THR A 71 6.66 9.67 11.75
N ASP A 72 7.91 10.00 11.43
CA ASP A 72 8.83 10.64 12.38
C ASP A 72 8.47 12.12 12.52
N VAL A 73 8.35 12.57 13.78
CA VAL A 73 7.90 13.93 14.11
C VAL A 73 8.80 14.99 13.47
N SER A 74 10.13 14.81 13.55
CA SER A 74 11.07 15.80 13.03
C SER A 74 11.02 15.91 11.50
N THR A 75 10.81 14.78 10.83
CA THR A 75 10.70 14.71 9.38
C THR A 75 9.36 15.28 8.90
N ALA A 76 8.26 14.96 9.58
CA ALA A 76 6.94 15.52 9.30
C ALA A 76 6.91 17.04 9.45
N GLU A 77 7.51 17.57 10.51
CA GLU A 77 7.62 19.01 10.74
C GLU A 77 8.42 19.69 9.63
N ALA A 78 9.61 19.17 9.29
CA ALA A 78 10.43 19.72 8.20
C ALA A 78 9.69 19.69 6.85
N PHE A 79 8.93 18.64 6.58
CA PHE A 79 8.09 18.53 5.38
C PHE A 79 7.01 19.62 5.34
N LEU A 80 6.26 19.80 6.43
CA LEU A 80 5.21 20.82 6.51
C LEU A 80 5.76 22.25 6.41
N ILE A 81 6.90 22.53 7.07
CA ILE A 81 7.61 23.81 6.91
C ILE A 81 7.96 24.05 5.45
N THR A 82 8.52 23.03 4.78
CA THR A 82 8.90 23.14 3.37
C THR A 82 7.70 23.43 2.47
N LEU A 83 6.55 22.77 2.69
CA LEU A 83 5.32 23.07 1.94
C LEU A 83 4.86 24.52 2.17
N GLY A 84 4.97 25.03 3.39
CA GLY A 84 4.69 26.42 3.72
C GLY A 84 5.58 27.41 2.93
N GLU A 85 6.88 27.12 2.80
CA GLU A 85 7.77 27.95 2.00
C GLU A 85 7.47 27.87 0.49
N VAL A 86 7.11 26.69 -0.02
CA VAL A 86 6.70 26.53 -1.42
C VAL A 86 5.41 27.33 -1.70
N ARG A 87 4.43 27.32 -0.79
CA ARG A 87 3.22 28.15 -0.91
C ARG A 87 3.57 29.64 -1.01
N ARG A 88 4.46 30.15 -0.15
CA ARG A 88 4.92 31.55 -0.22
C ARG A 88 5.64 31.87 -1.53
N LEU A 89 6.39 30.93 -2.07
CA LEU A 89 7.03 31.08 -3.38
C LEU A 89 5.97 31.22 -4.49
N LEU A 90 4.90 30.43 -4.45
CA LEU A 90 3.79 30.53 -5.41
C LEU A 90 3.04 31.86 -5.27
N ASP A 91 2.81 32.33 -4.04
CA ASP A 91 2.21 33.64 -3.79
C ASP A 91 3.05 34.76 -4.43
N GLY A 92 4.36 34.74 -4.20
CA GLY A 92 5.29 35.70 -4.81
C GLY A 92 5.33 35.61 -6.35
N ALA A 93 5.24 34.41 -6.93
CA ALA A 93 5.18 34.22 -8.38
C ALA A 93 3.89 34.80 -8.98
N ARG A 94 2.75 34.64 -8.30
CA ARG A 94 1.47 35.24 -8.69
C ARG A 94 1.53 36.76 -8.62
N GLU A 95 2.07 37.33 -7.54
CA GLU A 95 2.25 38.78 -7.38
C GLU A 95 3.14 39.40 -8.46
N GLN A 96 4.13 38.63 -8.95
CA GLN A 96 5.00 39.03 -10.05
C GLN A 96 4.39 38.79 -11.45
N GLY A 97 3.16 38.28 -11.53
CA GLY A 97 2.48 37.97 -12.79
C GLY A 97 3.06 36.77 -13.55
N GLN A 98 3.81 35.89 -12.87
CA GLN A 98 4.35 34.66 -13.45
C GLN A 98 3.34 33.51 -13.42
N LEU A 99 2.36 33.60 -12.51
CA LEU A 99 1.21 32.69 -12.42
C LEU A 99 -0.07 33.51 -12.48
N ASP A 100 -1.05 33.02 -13.22
CA ASP A 100 -2.42 33.52 -13.10
C ASP A 100 -3.12 32.92 -11.87
N ASP A 101 -4.31 33.43 -11.55
CA ASP A 101 -5.06 33.02 -10.36
C ASP A 101 -5.51 31.55 -10.44
N ASP A 102 -5.82 31.02 -11.63
CA ASP A 102 -6.27 29.63 -11.81
C ASP A 102 -5.11 28.64 -11.63
N GLN A 103 -3.93 28.97 -12.15
CA GLN A 103 -2.69 28.23 -11.98
C GLN A 103 -2.27 28.22 -10.51
N HIS A 104 -2.27 29.40 -9.87
CA HIS A 104 -1.97 29.51 -8.45
C HIS A 104 -2.93 28.67 -7.61
N HIS A 105 -4.24 28.79 -7.85
CA HIS A 105 -5.26 28.02 -7.13
C HIS A 105 -5.06 26.50 -7.30
N THR A 106 -4.78 26.05 -8.53
CA THR A 106 -4.55 24.63 -8.82
C THR A 106 -3.33 24.10 -8.06
N LEU A 107 -2.21 24.83 -8.09
CA LEU A 107 -0.98 24.44 -7.39
C LEU A 107 -1.17 24.47 -5.87
N ASP A 108 -1.88 25.47 -5.35
CA ASP A 108 -2.19 25.57 -3.93
C ASP A 108 -3.02 24.37 -3.45
N ALA A 109 -4.05 23.98 -4.21
CA ALA A 109 -4.86 22.80 -3.92
C ALA A 109 -4.03 21.50 -3.91
N MET A 110 -3.03 21.39 -4.79
CA MET A 110 -2.11 20.24 -4.78
C MET A 110 -1.26 20.21 -3.50
N LEU A 111 -0.75 21.35 -3.05
CA LEU A 111 0.01 21.45 -1.80
C LEU A 111 -0.86 21.11 -0.59
N GLN A 112 -2.11 21.60 -0.54
CA GLN A 112 -3.08 21.25 0.51
C GLN A 112 -3.31 19.74 0.58
N GLY A 113 -3.41 19.07 -0.57
CA GLY A 113 -3.57 17.61 -0.63
C GLY A 113 -2.39 16.85 -0.01
N MET A 114 -1.19 17.44 -0.03
CA MET A 114 0.02 16.85 0.53
C MET A 114 0.16 17.09 2.04
N GLU A 115 -0.36 18.21 2.58
CA GLU A 115 -0.25 18.58 4.00
C GLU A 115 -0.83 17.50 4.93
N GLY A 116 -1.87 16.78 4.50
CA GLY A 116 -2.49 15.72 5.30
C GLY A 116 -1.69 14.42 5.40
N ALA A 117 -0.63 14.25 4.61
CA ALA A 117 0.05 12.95 4.47
C ALA A 117 0.61 12.39 5.80
N PRO A 118 1.35 13.15 6.64
CA PRO A 118 1.86 12.63 7.92
C PRO A 118 0.76 12.13 8.86
N GLY A 119 -0.36 12.85 8.93
CA GLY A 119 -1.51 12.49 9.76
C GLY A 119 -2.21 11.20 9.30
N LEU A 120 -2.32 11.01 7.97
CA LEU A 120 -2.92 9.82 7.39
C LEU A 120 -2.08 8.56 7.62
N LEU A 121 -0.75 8.69 7.67
CA LEU A 121 0.16 7.57 7.90
C LEU A 121 0.23 7.15 9.38
N SER A 122 0.17 8.13 10.28
CA SER A 122 0.24 7.90 11.73
C SER A 122 -0.97 7.11 12.26
N GLY A 123 -2.11 7.15 11.57
CA GLY A 123 -3.33 6.43 11.94
C GLY A 123 -3.36 4.92 11.60
N HIS A 124 -2.33 4.34 10.96
CA HIS A 124 -2.34 2.95 10.47
C HIS A 124 -1.33 2.02 11.15
N THR A 125 -0.65 2.46 12.22
CA THR A 125 0.21 1.58 13.02
C THR A 125 -0.63 0.85 14.07
N VAL A 126 -1.13 -0.34 13.72
CA VAL A 126 -1.78 -1.31 14.62
C VAL A 126 -0.98 -2.61 14.60
#